data_AF-A0A7J3NUH1-F1
#
_entry.id   AF-A0A7J3NUH1-F1
#
_cell.length_a   1.000
_cell.length_b   1.000
_cell.length_c   1.000
_cell.angle_alpha   90.00
_cell.angle_beta   90.00
_cell.angle_gamma   90.00
#
_symmetry.space_group_name_H-M   'P 1'
#
loop_
_entity.id
_entity.type
_entity.pdbx_description
1 polymer ?
#
loop_
_entity_poly.entity_id
_entity_poly.type
_entity_poly.pdbx_seq_one_letter_code
_entity_poly.pdbx_strand_id
1 'polypeptide(L)'
;MAGFRVNEGEINTGLRNLEKIVTNLSHVILEHHILRDADWQVKAENILAIAKRMNHRISTAAEFLRLENMLLEANRKHLYEEYPPPKDFERWMRKSDREKRKTPPPV
;
A
#
# COMPACT_ATOMS: atom_id res chain seq x y z
N MET A 1 5.28 3.36 3.80
CA MET A 1 5.37 3.09 5.24
C MET A 1 5.70 4.35 6.03
N ALA A 2 6.68 5.16 5.63
CA ALA A 2 6.89 6.48 6.21
C ALA A 2 6.15 7.57 5.43
N GLY A 3 5.41 8.44 6.13
CA GLY A 3 4.71 9.57 5.52
C GLY A 3 3.72 10.26 6.46
N PHE A 4 4.10 11.43 6.95
CA PHE A 4 3.34 12.52 7.63
C PHE A 4 2.42 12.19 8.83
N ARG A 5 1.94 10.94 9.00
CA ARG A 5 0.94 10.59 10.01
C ARG A 5 1.35 9.48 10.98
N VAL A 6 2.42 8.75 10.70
CA VAL A 6 2.89 7.61 11.52
C VAL A 6 4.38 7.81 11.77
N ASN A 7 4.80 7.76 13.02
CA ASN A 7 6.21 7.92 13.38
C ASN A 7 6.99 6.62 13.15
N GLU A 8 8.32 6.72 13.13
CA GLU A 8 9.20 5.57 12.88
C GLU A 8 9.07 4.46 13.95
N GLY A 9 8.82 4.84 15.20
CA GLY A 9 8.60 3.89 16.30
C GLY A 9 7.36 3.02 16.12
N GLU A 10 6.28 3.59 15.58
CA GLU A 10 5.05 2.87 15.23
C GLU A 10 5.28 1.92 14.05
N ILE A 11 6.04 2.34 13.03
CA ILE A 11 6.41 1.48 11.89
C ILE A 11 7.22 0.28 12.39
N ASN A 12 8.24 0.52 13.22
CA ASN A 12 9.07 -0.54 13.80
C ASN A 12 8.25 -1.49 14.68
N THR A 13 7.26 -0.97 15.40
CA THR A 13 6.33 -1.80 16.16
C THR A 13 5.47 -2.67 15.25
N GLY A 14 4.96 -2.10 14.15
CA GLY A 14 4.23 -2.84 13.12
C GLY A 14 5.05 -3.97 12.51
N LEU A 15 6.32 -3.72 12.15
CA LEU A 15 7.22 -4.73 11.60
C LEU A 15 7.52 -5.86 12.60
N ARG A 16 7.78 -5.54 13.88
CA ARG A 16 7.95 -6.56 14.93
C ARG A 16 6.70 -7.40 15.14
N ASN A 17 5.52 -6.80 15.05
CA ASN A 17 4.26 -7.53 15.16
C ASN A 17 4.03 -8.42 13.94
N LEU A 18 4.35 -7.92 12.74
CA LEU A 18 4.29 -8.72 11.53
C LEU A 18 5.22 -9.94 11.61
N GLU A 19 6.44 -9.78 12.10
CA GLU A 19 7.37 -10.89 12.35
C GLU A 19 6.77 -11.99 13.23
N LYS A 20 6.11 -11.61 14.34
CA LYS A 20 5.41 -12.56 15.21
C LYS A 20 4.29 -13.28 14.47
N ILE A 21 3.50 -12.56 13.68
CA ILE A 21 2.39 -13.13 12.91
C ILE A 21 2.92 -14.16 11.91
N VAL A 22 3.92 -13.79 11.10
CA VAL A 22 4.45 -14.67 10.04
C VAL A 22 5.19 -15.88 10.59
N THR A 23 5.71 -15.80 11.81
CA THR A 23 6.35 -16.94 12.50
C THR A 23 5.31 -17.96 12.99
N ASN A 24 4.08 -17.53 13.29
CA ASN A 24 3.04 -18.39 13.86
C ASN A 24 1.98 -18.85 12.84
N LEU A 25 1.84 -18.17 11.70
CA LEU A 25 0.85 -18.48 10.67
C LEU A 25 1.51 -18.89 9.35
N SER A 26 1.07 -20.01 8.80
CA SER A 26 1.62 -20.59 7.56
C SER A 26 1.36 -19.76 6.31
N HIS A 27 0.33 -18.91 6.29
CA HIS A 27 0.03 -17.99 5.20
C HIS A 27 -0.48 -16.66 5.75
N VAL A 28 0.22 -15.57 5.43
CA VAL A 28 -0.15 -14.19 5.77
C VAL A 28 -0.39 -13.38 4.49
N ILE A 29 -1.50 -12.66 4.44
CA ILE A 29 -1.81 -11.74 3.35
C ILE A 29 -1.54 -10.30 3.82
N LEU A 30 -0.69 -9.58 3.09
CA LEU A 30 -0.31 -8.19 3.34
C LEU A 30 -1.14 -7.22 2.51
N GLU A 31 -1.51 -6.08 3.13
CA GLU A 31 -2.45 -5.13 2.54
C GLU A 31 -2.01 -3.65 2.61
N HIS A 32 -2.60 -2.88 1.69
CA HIS A 32 -2.57 -1.44 1.40
C HIS A 32 -1.45 -0.56 2.00
N HIS A 33 -1.32 -0.44 3.33
CA HIS A 33 -0.38 0.52 3.93
C HIS A 33 1.09 0.16 3.71
N ILE A 34 1.41 -1.14 3.72
CA ILE A 34 2.76 -1.61 3.45
C ILE A 34 3.08 -1.45 1.96
N LEU A 35 2.11 -1.78 1.09
CA LEU A 35 2.24 -1.78 -0.38
C LEU A 35 2.25 -0.40 -1.04
N ARG A 36 1.91 0.65 -0.29
CA ARG A 36 2.02 2.05 -0.74
C ARG A 36 3.47 2.56 -0.76
N ASP A 37 4.39 1.83 -0.15
CA ASP A 37 5.83 2.09 -0.22
C ASP A 37 6.43 1.30 -1.38
N ALA A 38 7.06 1.96 -2.36
CA ALA A 38 7.69 1.25 -3.47
C ALA A 38 8.79 0.28 -2.99
N ASP A 39 9.49 0.65 -1.91
CA ASP A 39 10.58 -0.14 -1.34
C ASP A 39 10.13 -1.06 -0.19
N TRP A 40 8.85 -1.42 -0.16
CA TRP A 40 8.29 -2.18 0.97
C TRP A 40 8.96 -3.53 1.19
N GLN A 41 9.35 -4.20 0.09
CA GLN A 41 10.01 -5.50 0.15
C GLN A 41 11.39 -5.41 0.80
N VAL A 42 12.15 -4.35 0.49
CA VAL A 42 13.46 -4.09 1.12
C VAL A 42 13.28 -3.87 2.62
N LYS A 43 12.28 -3.07 3.01
CA LYS A 43 11.99 -2.79 4.42
C LYS A 43 11.49 -4.02 5.20
N ALA A 44 10.86 -4.97 4.51
CA ALA A 44 10.36 -6.22 5.07
C ALA A 44 11.28 -7.43 4.80
N GLU A 45 12.48 -7.23 4.25
CA GLU A 45 13.35 -8.31 3.76
C GLU A 45 13.62 -9.38 4.83
N ASN A 46 13.95 -8.93 6.05
CA ASN A 46 14.19 -9.84 7.17
C ASN A 46 12.98 -10.73 7.49
N ILE A 47 11.77 -10.15 7.44
CA ILE A 47 10.50 -10.84 7.72
C ILE A 47 10.19 -11.84 6.60
N LEU A 48 10.37 -11.43 5.33
CA LEU A 48 10.22 -12.29 4.16
C LEU A 48 11.18 -13.49 4.23
N ALA A 49 12.43 -13.25 4.64
CA ALA A 49 13.43 -14.29 4.81
C ALA A 49 13.12 -15.25 5.98
N ILE A 50 12.54 -14.76 7.08
CA ILE A 50 12.07 -15.60 8.20
C ILE A 50 10.94 -16.52 7.73
N ALA A 51 9.90 -15.96 7.12
CA ALA A 51 8.77 -16.75 6.62
C ALA A 51 9.23 -17.83 5.63
N LYS A 52 10.12 -17.46 4.69
CA LYS A 52 10.69 -18.42 3.72
C LYS A 52 11.43 -19.56 4.40
N ARG A 53 12.25 -19.29 5.42
CA ARG A 53 12.99 -20.32 6.18
C ARG A 53 12.05 -21.29 6.91
N MET A 54 10.89 -20.82 7.35
CA MET A 54 9.88 -21.63 8.02
C MET A 54 8.93 -22.35 7.05
N ASN A 55 9.10 -22.17 5.74
CA ASN A 55 8.15 -22.62 4.72
C ASN A 55 6.74 -21.99 4.88
N HIS A 56 6.69 -20.79 5.44
CA HIS A 56 5.49 -19.97 5.52
C HIS A 56 5.42 -19.02 4.31
N ARG A 57 4.20 -18.66 3.91
CA ARG A 57 3.95 -17.81 2.76
C ARG A 57 3.49 -16.42 3.19
N ILE A 58 4.11 -15.40 2.61
CA ILE A 58 3.62 -14.03 2.66
C ILE A 58 3.22 -13.66 1.23
N SER A 59 2.02 -13.12 1.04
CA SER A 59 1.55 -12.66 -0.26
C SER A 59 0.73 -11.39 -0.14
N THR A 60 0.55 -10.65 -1.23
CA THR A 60 -0.53 -9.64 -1.33
C THR A 60 -1.85 -10.33 -1.69
N ALA A 61 -2.98 -9.62 -1.62
CA ALA A 61 -4.24 -10.15 -2.16
C ALA A 61 -4.16 -10.46 -3.66
N ALA A 62 -3.49 -9.59 -4.44
CA ALA A 62 -3.29 -9.85 -5.87
C ALA A 62 -2.53 -11.16 -6.10
N GLU A 63 -1.39 -11.35 -5.43
CA GLU A 63 -0.59 -12.58 -5.53
C GLU A 63 -1.34 -13.82 -5.04
N PHE A 64 -2.14 -13.68 -3.98
CA PHE A 64 -3.00 -14.76 -3.49
C PHE A 64 -4.01 -15.19 -4.56
N LEU A 65 -4.57 -14.23 -5.28
CA LEU A 65 -5.47 -14.43 -6.42
C LEU A 65 -4.73 -14.76 -7.74
N ARG A 66 -3.40 -14.92 -7.71
CA ARG A 66 -2.54 -15.15 -8.91
C ARG A 66 -2.61 -14.02 -9.94
N LEU A 67 -2.80 -12.80 -9.46
CA LEU A 67 -2.75 -11.56 -10.22
C LEU A 67 -1.43 -10.84 -9.94
N GLU A 68 -1.02 -10.00 -10.87
CA GLU A 68 0.15 -9.15 -10.69
C GLU A 68 -0.16 -7.96 -9.77
N ASN A 69 0.84 -7.55 -8.99
CA ASN A 69 0.75 -6.34 -8.17
C ASN A 69 0.93 -5.10 -9.06
N MET A 70 -0.14 -4.35 -9.27
CA MET A 70 -0.07 -3.07 -10.00
C MET A 70 0.56 -1.93 -9.17
N LEU A 71 0.54 -2.04 -7.84
CA LEU A 71 1.11 -1.07 -6.89
C LEU A 71 0.71 0.40 -7.18
N LEU A 72 -0.55 0.64 -7.56
CA LEU A 72 -1.04 1.94 -8.00
C LEU A 72 -0.74 3.08 -7.02
N GLU A 73 -0.94 2.86 -5.72
CA GLU A 73 -0.67 3.89 -4.70
C GLU A 73 0.83 4.16 -4.50
N ALA A 74 1.69 3.16 -4.68
CA ALA A 74 3.14 3.38 -4.64
C ALA A 74 3.59 4.23 -5.85
N ASN A 75 3.00 3.96 -7.01
CA ASN A 75 3.33 4.62 -8.28
C ASN A 75 2.49 5.88 -8.56
N ARG A 76 1.61 6.29 -7.64
CA ARG A 76 0.58 7.33 -7.89
C ARG A 76 1.10 8.65 -8.43
N LYS A 77 2.31 9.08 -8.03
CA LYS A 77 2.91 10.33 -8.53
C LYS A 77 3.24 10.21 -10.01
N HIS A 78 3.96 9.15 -10.35
CA HIS A 78 4.31 8.82 -11.72
C HIS A 78 3.06 8.62 -12.59
N LEU A 79 2.08 7.86 -12.10
CA LEU A 79 0.82 7.64 -12.80
C LEU A 79 0.02 8.93 -13.02
N TYR A 80 0.03 9.85 -12.06
CA TYR A 80 -0.64 11.15 -12.22
C TYR A 80 0.03 12.02 -13.28
N GLU A 81 1.36 11.96 -13.37
CA GLU A 81 2.14 12.71 -14.36
C GLU A 81 1.97 12.12 -15.77
N GLU A 82 1.98 10.79 -15.90
CA GLU A 82 1.86 10.09 -17.17
C GLU A 82 0.40 10.07 -17.69
N TYR A 83 -0.56 9.90 -16.78
CA TYR A 83 -1.99 9.82 -17.08
C TYR A 83 -2.78 10.85 -16.25
N PRO A 84 -2.63 12.16 -16.56
CA PRO A 84 -3.34 13.18 -15.81
C PRO A 84 -4.86 13.05 -16.00
N PRO A 85 -5.66 13.39 -14.97
CA PRO A 85 -7.10 13.31 -15.07
C PRO A 85 -7.66 14.37 -16.06
N PRO A 86 -8.89 14.17 -16.57
CA PRO A 86 -9.58 15.18 -17.38
C PRO A 86 -9.67 16.56 -16.71
N LYS A 87 -9.64 17.64 -17.50
CA LYS A 87 -9.58 19.02 -16.97
C LYS A 87 -10.79 19.40 -16.10
N ASP A 88 -11.96 18.86 -16.40
CA ASP A 88 -13.18 19.02 -15.60
C ASP A 88 -13.07 18.29 -14.26
N PHE A 89 -12.49 17.08 -14.24
CA PHE A 89 -12.15 16.37 -13.01
C PHE A 89 -11.14 17.16 -12.17
N GLU A 90 -10.09 17.73 -12.78
CA GLU A 90 -9.17 18.61 -12.06
C GLU A 90 -9.87 19.83 -11.42
N ARG A 91 -10.77 20.47 -12.17
CA ARG A 91 -11.57 21.59 -11.63
C ARG A 91 -12.44 21.13 -10.47
N TRP A 92 -13.05 19.94 -10.56
CA TRP A 92 -13.81 19.36 -9.47
C TRP A 92 -12.94 19.03 -8.25
N MET A 93 -11.73 18.50 -8.43
CA MET A 93 -10.78 18.21 -7.35
C MET A 93 -10.36 19.46 -6.57
N ARG A 94 -10.36 20.64 -7.21
CA ARG A 94 -10.01 21.92 -6.55
C ARG A 94 -11.17 22.56 -5.77
N LYS A 95 -12.39 22.03 -5.87
CA LYS A 95 -13.55 22.50 -5.09
C LYS A 95 -13.40 22.22 -3.60
N SER A 96 -14.13 22.98 -2.78
CA SER A 96 -14.22 22.71 -1.34
C SER A 96 -14.92 21.38 -1.05
N ASP A 97 -14.64 20.76 0.10
CA ASP A 97 -15.30 19.51 0.52
C ASP A 97 -16.82 19.65 0.58
N ARG A 98 -17.33 20.84 0.94
CA ARG A 98 -18.77 21.14 0.95
C ARG A 98 -19.37 21.08 -0.45
N GLU A 99 -18.66 21.55 -1.47
CA GLU A 99 -19.12 21.51 -2.86
C GLU A 99 -18.99 20.10 -3.45
N LYS A 100 -17.90 19.39 -3.18
CA LYS A 100 -17.70 18.00 -3.63
C LYS A 100 -18.78 17.05 -3.10
N ARG A 101 -19.31 17.30 -1.91
CA ARG A 101 -20.45 16.54 -1.35
C ARG A 101 -21.77 16.77 -2.11
N LYS A 102 -21.91 17.87 -2.85
CA LYS A 102 -23.13 18.24 -3.58
C LYS A 102 -23.14 17.75 -5.02
N THR A 103 -21.96 17.55 -5.61
CA THR A 103 -21.82 17.17 -7.01
C THR A 103 -20.84 16.01 -7.11
N PRO A 104 -21.21 14.88 -7.73
CA PRO A 104 -20.28 13.79 -7.93
C PRO A 104 -19.09 14.25 -8.80
N PRO A 105 -17.94 13.57 -8.71
CA PRO A 105 -16.87 13.81 -9.67
C PRO A 105 -17.38 13.54 -11.09
N PRO A 106 -16.96 14.35 -12.09
CA PRO A 106 -17.20 14.02 -13.49
C PRO A 106 -16.47 12.71 -13.84
N VAL A 107 -17.08 11.86 -14.67
CA VAL A 107 -16.53 10.56 -15.11
C VAL A 107 -16.08 10.67 -16.54
#